data_AF-A0A3D2M7C3-F1
#
_entry.id   AF-A0A3D2M7C3-F1
#
_cell.length_a   1.000
_cell.length_b   1.000
_cell.length_c   1.000
_cell.angle_alpha   90.00
_cell.angle_beta   90.00
_cell.angle_gamma   90.00
#
_symmetry.space_group_name_H-M   'P 1'
#
loop_
_entity.id
_entity.type
_entity.pdbx_description
1 polymer ?
#
loop_
_entity_poly.entity_id
_entity_poly.type
_entity_poly.pdbx_seq_one_letter_code
_entity_poly.pdbx_strand_id
1 'polypeptide(L)'
;AIVALALDLVWGYAGLLSLGHGLFFALGGYAMGMYLMRESAGDGLPAFMSFLAWTELPWYWYGTSSFLWAMCLVVLAPGLLAFVFGF
;
A
#
# COMPACT_ATOMS: atom_id res chain seq x y z
N ALA A 1 37.40 -6.99 3.57
CA ALA A 1 36.65 -8.27 3.47
C ALA A 1 35.34 -8.21 4.26
N ILE A 2 35.37 -8.05 5.58
CA ILE A 2 34.16 -8.07 6.43
C ILE A 2 33.17 -6.93 6.11
N VAL A 3 33.67 -5.72 5.81
CA VAL A 3 32.81 -4.57 5.45
C VAL A 3 32.06 -4.80 4.13
N ALA A 4 32.70 -5.42 3.15
CA ALA A 4 32.07 -5.75 1.87
C ALA A 4 30.98 -6.84 2.04
N LEU A 5 31.22 -7.84 2.89
CA LEU A 5 30.23 -8.86 3.24
C LEU A 5 29.04 -8.29 4.03
N ALA A 6 29.29 -7.35 4.95
CA ALA A 6 28.22 -6.68 5.69
C ALA A 6 27.32 -5.85 4.76
N LEU A 7 27.91 -5.13 3.79
CA LEU A 7 27.17 -4.40 2.76
C LEU A 7 26.37 -5.35 1.86
N ASP A 8 26.96 -6.47 1.43
CA ASP A 8 26.28 -7.50 0.62
C ASP A 8 25.10 -8.14 1.36
N LEU A 9 25.24 -8.41 2.66
CA LEU A 9 24.15 -8.94 3.47
C LEU A 9 23.04 -7.91 3.74
N VAL A 10 23.38 -6.64 3.97
CA VAL A 10 22.39 -5.57 4.21
C VAL A 10 21.61 -5.23 2.92
N TRP A 11 22.29 -5.18 1.76
CA TRP A 11 21.62 -4.95 0.48
C TRP A 11 20.91 -6.20 -0.08
N GLY A 12 21.50 -7.37 0.10
CA GLY A 12 21.00 -8.65 -0.39
C GLY A 12 20.03 -9.35 0.56
N TYR A 13 20.58 -10.04 1.55
CA TYR A 13 19.85 -11.10 2.27
C TYR A 13 19.00 -10.60 3.46
N ALA A 14 19.44 -9.56 4.14
CA ALA A 14 18.88 -9.14 5.44
C ALA A 14 18.04 -7.86 5.39
N GLY A 15 18.11 -7.05 4.32
CA GLY A 15 17.55 -5.70 4.34
C GLY A 15 16.78 -5.31 3.09
N LEU A 16 17.46 -4.92 2.02
CA LEU A 16 16.85 -4.12 0.95
C LEU A 16 16.03 -4.94 -0.07
N LEU A 17 16.49 -6.14 -0.46
CA LEU A 17 15.73 -7.03 -1.36
C LEU A 17 14.51 -7.68 -0.69
N SER A 18 14.57 -7.97 0.62
CA SER A 18 13.39 -8.41 1.40
C SER A 18 12.44 -7.25 1.73
N LEU A 19 12.96 -6.02 1.90
CA LEU A 19 12.13 -4.82 2.10
C LEU A 19 11.28 -4.49 0.87
N GLY A 20 11.74 -4.85 -0.34
CA GLY A 20 10.90 -4.81 -1.55
C GLY A 20 9.59 -5.58 -1.36
N HIS A 21 9.65 -6.83 -0.89
CA HIS A 21 8.45 -7.63 -0.60
C HIS A 21 7.58 -7.03 0.50
N GLY A 22 8.18 -6.49 1.57
CA GLY A 22 7.46 -5.81 2.64
C GLY A 22 6.73 -4.56 2.17
N LEU A 23 7.35 -3.77 1.28
CA LEU A 23 6.76 -2.57 0.68
C LEU A 23 5.56 -2.91 -0.20
N PHE A 24 5.69 -3.90 -1.09
CA PHE A 24 4.59 -4.35 -1.94
C PHE A 24 3.43 -4.93 -1.12
N PHE A 25 3.73 -5.69 -0.07
CA PHE A 25 2.73 -6.18 0.87
C PHE A 25 2.01 -5.03 1.60
N ALA A 26 2.75 -4.04 2.09
CA ALA A 26 2.18 -2.88 2.76
C ALA A 26 1.26 -2.08 1.82
N LEU A 27 1.63 -1.91 0.55
CA LEU A 27 0.80 -1.23 -0.46
C LEU A 27 -0.49 -1.99 -0.76
N GLY A 28 -0.40 -3.31 -0.95
CA GLY A 28 -1.58 -4.17 -1.12
C GLY A 28 -2.48 -4.16 0.12
N GLY A 29 -1.89 -4.27 1.32
CA GLY A 29 -2.60 -4.22 2.59
C GLY A 29 -3.28 -2.86 2.83
N TYR A 30 -2.64 -1.76 2.44
CA TYR A 30 -3.24 -0.42 2.50
C TYR A 30 -4.45 -0.30 1.57
N ALA A 31 -4.34 -0.75 0.32
CA ALA A 31 -5.46 -0.74 -0.63
C ALA A 31 -6.65 -1.57 -0.13
N MET A 32 -6.40 -2.75 0.45
CA MET A 32 -7.44 -3.56 1.06
C MET A 32 -8.03 -2.91 2.33
N GLY A 33 -7.19 -2.28 3.14
CA GLY A 33 -7.62 -1.53 4.33
C GLY A 33 -8.55 -0.37 3.99
N MET A 34 -8.27 0.36 2.91
CA MET A 34 -9.16 1.41 2.39
C MET A 34 -10.54 0.85 2.02
N TYR A 35 -10.58 -0.30 1.35
CA TYR A 35 -11.84 -0.97 0.98
C TYR A 35 -12.65 -1.39 2.20
N LEU A 36 -12.01 -2.06 3.17
CA LEU A 36 -12.69 -2.48 4.40
C LEU A 36 -13.21 -1.30 5.22
N MET A 37 -12.45 -0.20 5.29
CA MET A 37 -12.90 1.02 5.96
C MET A 37 -14.12 1.63 5.27
N ARG A 38 -14.18 1.61 3.93
CA ARG A 38 -15.36 2.06 3.16
C ARG A 38 -16.56 1.14 3.38
N GLU A 39 -16.35 -0.17 3.38
CA GLU A 39 -17.41 -1.14 3.62
C GLU A 39 -17.99 -0.99 5.04
N SER A 40 -17.12 -0.78 6.04
CA SER A 40 -17.56 -0.52 7.42
C SER A 40 -18.28 0.83 7.62
N ALA A 41 -17.98 1.82 6.78
CA ALA A 41 -18.57 3.16 6.84
C ALA A 41 -19.86 3.30 6.00
N GLY A 42 -20.11 2.37 5.08
CA GLY A 42 -21.23 2.43 4.14
C GLY A 42 -21.19 3.69 3.26
N ASP A 43 -22.30 4.43 3.23
CA ASP A 43 -22.43 5.69 2.49
C ASP A 43 -21.74 6.88 3.19
N GLY A 44 -21.27 6.69 4.43
CA GLY A 44 -20.61 7.72 5.23
C GLY A 44 -19.09 7.81 5.00
N LEU A 45 -18.50 8.81 5.66
CA LEU A 45 -17.04 8.95 5.74
C LEU A 45 -16.48 7.90 6.73
N PRO A 46 -15.31 7.31 6.45
CA PRO A 46 -14.60 6.48 7.42
C PRO A 46 -14.41 7.18 8.77
N ALA A 47 -14.56 6.44 9.87
CA ALA A 47 -14.53 7.01 11.23
C ALA A 47 -13.26 7.83 11.52
N PHE A 48 -12.10 7.40 11.04
CA PHE A 48 -10.87 8.18 11.22
C PHE A 48 -10.89 9.53 10.49
N MET A 49 -11.54 9.62 9.33
CA MET A 49 -11.67 10.88 8.58
C MET A 49 -12.59 11.84 9.32
N SER A 50 -13.69 11.35 9.90
CA SER A 50 -14.55 12.20 10.72
C SER A 50 -13.85 12.65 12.02
N PHE A 51 -13.00 11.81 12.62
CA PHE A 51 -12.14 12.22 13.75
C PHE A 51 -11.12 13.32 13.38
N LEU A 52 -10.61 13.33 12.15
CA LEU A 52 -9.71 14.37 11.64
C LEU A 52 -10.46 15.62 11.13
N ALA A 53 -11.77 15.72 11.39
CA ALA A 53 -12.65 16.79 10.92
C ALA A 53 -12.68 16.97 9.39
N TRP A 54 -12.51 15.87 8.64
CA TRP A 54 -12.69 15.90 7.20
C TRP A 54 -14.18 15.92 6.86
N THR A 55 -14.54 16.78 5.91
CA THR A 55 -15.93 16.99 5.47
C THR A 55 -16.28 16.20 4.21
N GLU A 56 -15.28 15.78 3.44
CA GLU A 56 -15.45 15.14 2.13
C GLU A 56 -14.45 14.00 1.95
N LEU A 57 -14.80 13.03 1.10
CA LEU A 57 -13.92 11.92 0.76
C LEU A 57 -12.84 12.42 -0.21
N PRO A 58 -11.54 12.15 0.02
CA PRO A 58 -10.51 12.55 -0.92
C PRO A 58 -10.67 11.85 -2.27
N TRP A 59 -10.28 12.55 -3.33
CA TRP A 59 -10.30 12.05 -4.72
C TRP A 59 -9.65 10.67 -4.90
N TYR A 60 -8.55 10.35 -4.21
CA TYR A 60 -7.87 9.05 -4.30
C TYR A 60 -8.56 7.91 -3.53
N TRP A 61 -9.54 8.22 -2.67
CA TRP A 61 -10.43 7.23 -2.03
C TRP A 61 -11.69 6.95 -2.87
N TYR A 62 -11.92 7.68 -3.96
CA TYR A 62 -13.05 7.35 -4.84
C TYR A 62 -12.85 5.98 -5.49
N GLY A 63 -13.92 5.19 -5.50
CA GLY A 63 -13.95 3.84 -6.07
C GLY A 63 -13.64 2.71 -5.10
N THR A 64 -13.09 2.97 -3.91
CA THR A 64 -12.79 1.91 -2.92
C THR A 64 -14.04 1.34 -2.22
N SER A 65 -15.25 1.73 -2.61
CA SER A 65 -16.47 0.99 -2.28
C SER A 65 -16.69 -0.22 -3.19
N SER A 66 -16.04 -0.29 -4.36
CA SER A 66 -16.16 -1.40 -5.28
C SER A 66 -15.04 -2.41 -5.04
N PHE A 67 -15.42 -3.66 -4.79
CA PHE A 67 -14.48 -4.76 -4.59
C PHE A 67 -13.53 -4.95 -5.78
N LEU A 68 -14.05 -4.87 -7.01
CA LEU A 68 -13.24 -5.01 -8.24
C LEU A 68 -12.20 -3.90 -8.36
N TRP A 69 -12.57 -2.67 -8.01
CA TRP A 69 -11.64 -1.53 -8.02
C TRP A 69 -10.54 -1.70 -6.97
N ALA A 70 -10.92 -2.15 -5.77
CA ALA A 70 -9.96 -2.45 -4.70
C ALA A 70 -8.96 -3.53 -5.14
N MET A 71 -9.43 -4.61 -5.77
CA MET A 71 -8.56 -5.65 -6.33
C MET A 71 -7.62 -5.11 -7.41
N CYS A 72 -8.12 -4.25 -8.30
CA CYS A 72 -7.25 -3.58 -9.28
C CYS A 72 -6.18 -2.74 -8.60
N LEU A 73 -6.52 -1.95 -7.57
CA LEU A 73 -5.54 -1.17 -6.82
C LEU A 73 -4.49 -2.03 -6.12
N VAL A 74 -4.90 -3.16 -5.51
CA VAL A 74 -3.99 -4.11 -4.85
C VAL A 74 -2.95 -4.68 -5.82
N VAL A 75 -3.26 -4.81 -7.11
CA VAL A 75 -2.31 -5.30 -8.12
C VAL A 75 -1.57 -4.16 -8.80
N LEU A 76 -2.29 -3.11 -9.21
CA LEU A 76 -1.74 -1.99 -9.99
C LEU A 76 -0.81 -1.13 -9.16
N ALA A 77 -1.10 -0.86 -7.88
CA ALA A 77 -0.24 -0.01 -7.05
C ALA A 77 1.15 -0.63 -6.86
N PRO A 78 1.30 -1.89 -6.37
CA PRO A 78 2.61 -2.53 -6.30
C PRO A 78 3.18 -2.82 -7.70
N GLY A 79 2.36 -3.17 -8.70
CA GLY A 79 2.81 -3.43 -10.06
C GLY A 79 3.43 -2.22 -10.76
N LEU A 80 2.83 -1.03 -10.62
CA LEU A 80 3.39 0.23 -11.14
C LEU A 80 4.69 0.60 -10.45
N LEU A 81 4.76 0.43 -9.12
CA LEU A 81 5.97 0.70 -8.37
C LEU A 81 7.09 -0.27 -8.79
N ALA A 82 6.78 -1.56 -8.97
CA ALA A 82 7.72 -2.53 -9.51
C ALA A 82 8.16 -2.18 -10.94
N PHE A 83 7.27 -1.65 -11.78
CA PHE A 83 7.62 -1.21 -13.13
C PHE A 83 8.58 -0.01 -13.15
N VAL A 84 8.42 0.95 -12.23
CA VAL A 84 9.27 2.14 -12.17
C VAL A 84 10.66 1.84 -11.57
N PHE A 85 10.74 0.96 -10.57
CA PHE A 85 11.97 0.70 -9.82
C PHE A 85 12.64 -0.65 -10.11
N GLY A 86 12.02 -1.51 -10.92
CA GLY A 86 12.49 -2.89 -11.19
C GLY A 86 13.44 -3.04 -12.39
N PHE A 87 13.98 -1.95 -12.94
CA PHE A 87 15.07 -1.96 -13.93
C PHE A 87 16.36 -1.44 -13.27
#